data_AF-A0A2N2T886-F1
#
_entry.id   AF-A0A2N2T886-F1
#
_cell.length_a   1.000
_cell.length_b   1.000
_cell.length_c   1.000
_cell.angle_alpha   90.00
_cell.angle_beta   90.00
_cell.angle_gamma   90.00
#
_symmetry.space_group_name_H-M   'P 1'
#
loop_
_entity.id
_entity.type
_entity.pdbx_description
1 polymer ?
#
loop_
_entity_poly.entity_id
_entity_poly.type
_entity_poly.pdbx_seq_one_letter_code
_entity_poly.pdbx_strand_id
1 'polypeptide(L)'
;FATPLATLHAFNGWADRFLATPADGLDDRFVGLSGTLGKASWAVVRHEFDAAHGSADYGHEWDASLSYPLPGGLTALVKLADYQSDGFATDVTKFWLQLEYRR
;
A
#
# COMPACT_ATOMS: atom_id res chain seq x y z
N PHE A 1 5.77 19.93 9.05
CA PHE A 1 6.92 19.22 9.64
C PHE A 1 6.70 17.74 9.39
N ALA A 2 7.49 17.12 8.50
CA ALA A 2 7.41 15.69 8.22
C ALA A 2 8.55 15.00 8.96
N THR A 3 8.23 14.10 9.88
CA THR A 3 9.22 13.28 10.56
C THR A 3 9.58 12.09 9.66
N PRO A 4 10.85 11.89 9.24
CA PRO A 4 11.23 10.91 8.21
C PRO A 4 11.01 9.43 8.57
N LEU A 5 10.47 9.11 9.74
CA LEU A 5 10.51 7.77 10.34
C LEU A 5 9.20 7.32 10.99
N ALA A 6 8.08 7.96 10.67
CA ALA A 6 6.77 7.56 11.18
C ALA A 6 6.00 6.76 10.11
N THR A 7 6.00 5.43 10.28
CA THR A 7 5.13 4.40 9.68
C THR A 7 4.25 4.85 8.50
N LEU A 8 4.83 4.76 7.31
CA LEU A 8 4.29 5.36 6.10
C LEU A 8 3.51 4.35 5.24
N HIS A 9 2.65 3.56 5.89
CA HIS A 9 1.71 2.64 5.23
C HIS A 9 0.31 2.77 5.84
N ALA A 10 0.03 3.91 6.48
CA ALA A 10 -1.22 4.06 7.24
C ALA A 10 -2.37 4.58 6.38
N PHE A 11 -2.14 5.49 5.43
CA PHE A 11 -3.16 6.01 4.50
C PHE A 11 -2.43 6.52 3.24
N ASN A 12 -3.04 6.38 2.05
CA ASN A 12 -2.50 6.76 0.73
C ASN A 12 -1.66 5.71 -0.04
N GLY A 13 -2.04 4.42 0.01
CA GLY A 13 -1.37 3.34 -0.72
C GLY A 13 -0.07 2.83 -0.07
N TRP A 14 0.46 1.71 -0.56
CA TRP A 14 1.73 1.12 -0.13
C TRP A 14 2.90 1.44 -1.07
N ALA A 15 2.65 1.98 -2.26
CA ALA A 15 3.66 2.37 -3.25
C ALA A 15 4.49 3.60 -2.83
N ASP A 16 4.16 4.22 -1.70
CA ASP A 16 4.82 5.40 -1.15
C ASP A 16 4.85 6.58 -2.14
N ARG A 17 3.78 6.80 -2.92
CA ARG A 17 3.71 7.93 -3.86
C ARG A 17 3.31 9.24 -3.20
N PHE A 18 2.48 9.16 -2.16
CA PHE A 18 1.92 10.32 -1.47
C PHE A 18 2.53 10.54 -0.08
N LEU A 19 3.86 10.39 0.03
CA LEU A 19 4.60 10.63 1.28
C LEU A 19 4.61 12.11 1.69
N ALA A 20 4.46 12.98 0.70
CA ALA A 20 4.17 14.38 0.88
C ALA A 20 2.83 14.68 0.20
N THR A 21 1.97 15.43 0.87
CA THR A 21 0.69 15.86 0.31
C THR A 21 0.93 16.75 -0.91
N PRO A 22 0.28 16.48 -2.06
CA PRO A 22 0.33 17.34 -3.24
C PRO A 22 -0.15 18.77 -2.93
N ALA A 23 0.25 19.72 -3.79
CA ALA A 23 -0.13 21.13 -3.62
C ALA A 23 -1.65 21.34 -3.66
N ASP A 24 -2.36 20.58 -4.49
CA ASP A 24 -3.82 20.63 -4.62
C ASP A 24 -4.54 19.67 -3.65
N GLY A 25 -3.82 19.15 -2.65
CA GLY A 25 -4.33 18.18 -1.67
C GLY A 25 -4.41 16.76 -2.24
N LEU A 26 -5.00 15.83 -1.49
CA LEU A 26 -5.19 14.43 -1.88
C LEU A 26 -6.53 13.93 -1.32
N ASP A 27 -7.37 13.39 -2.20
CA ASP A 27 -8.55 12.59 -1.85
C ASP A 27 -8.24 11.13 -2.22
N ASP A 28 -8.14 10.26 -1.22
CA ASP A 28 -7.88 8.82 -1.38
C ASP A 28 -9.17 8.05 -1.09
N ARG A 29 -9.73 7.43 -2.14
CA ARG A 29 -10.89 6.55 -2.03
C ARG A 29 -10.44 5.13 -2.24
N PHE A 30 -10.69 4.27 -1.26
CA PHE A 30 -10.23 2.90 -1.31
C PHE A 30 -11.31 1.87 -0.98
N VAL A 31 -11.14 0.70 -1.57
CA VAL A 31 -11.92 -0.49 -1.24
C VAL A 31 -10.97 -1.64 -0.97
N GLY A 32 -11.14 -2.26 0.20
CA GLY A 32 -10.28 -3.35 0.66
C GLY A 32 -11.08 -4.61 0.95
N LEU A 33 -10.48 -5.75 0.64
CA LEU A 33 -10.93 -7.07 1.07
C LEU A 33 -9.78 -7.78 1.77
N SER A 34 -10.07 -8.36 2.92
CA SER A 34 -9.08 -9.14 3.68
C SER A 34 -9.72 -10.36 4.30
N GLY A 35 -8.88 -11.33 4.64
CA GLY A 35 -9.36 -12.53 5.27
C GLY A 35 -8.24 -13.50 5.63
N THR A 36 -8.68 -14.63 6.15
CA THR A 36 -7.81 -15.75 6.50
C THR A 36 -8.27 -16.99 5.76
N LEU A 37 -7.34 -17.69 5.12
CA LEU A 37 -7.58 -18.99 4.51
C LEU A 37 -6.67 -20.03 5.17
N GLY A 38 -7.25 -20.82 6.08
CA GLY A 38 -6.49 -21.74 6.91
C GLY A 38 -5.49 -20.97 7.79
N LYS A 39 -4.20 -21.20 7.57
CA LYS A 39 -3.11 -20.50 8.28
C LYS A 39 -2.65 -19.22 7.56
N ALA A 40 -3.05 -19.02 6.31
CA ALA A 40 -2.68 -17.84 5.55
C ALA A 40 -3.58 -16.67 5.93
N SER A 41 -3.02 -15.46 6.05
CA SER A 41 -3.78 -14.21 6.05
C SER A 41 -3.44 -13.42 4.80
N TRP A 42 -4.43 -12.76 4.23
CA TRP A 42 -4.28 -12.00 3.01
C TRP A 42 -5.11 -10.72 3.06
N ALA A 43 -4.67 -9.72 2.31
CA ALA A 43 -5.43 -8.51 2.06
C ALA A 43 -5.16 -8.03 0.64
N VAL A 44 -6.18 -7.48 0.00
CA VAL A 44 -6.10 -6.78 -1.28
C VAL A 44 -6.84 -5.47 -1.12
N VAL A 45 -6.23 -4.36 -1.54
CA VAL A 45 -6.83 -3.03 -1.49
C VAL A 45 -6.64 -2.38 -2.85
N ARG A 46 -7.68 -1.68 -3.32
CA ARG A 46 -7.59 -0.79 -4.46
C ARG A 46 -7.80 0.63 -3.98
N HIS A 47 -6.93 1.53 -4.40
CA HIS A 47 -7.00 2.96 -4.17
C HIS A 47 -7.28 3.69 -5.48
N GLU A 48 -8.07 4.76 -5.40
CA GLU A 48 -8.25 5.77 -6.43
C GLU A 48 -7.83 7.11 -5.81
N PHE A 49 -6.92 7.82 -6.47
CA PHE A 49 -6.34 9.05 -5.97
C PHE A 49 -6.77 10.25 -6.82
N ASP A 50 -7.47 11.18 -6.20
CA ASP A 50 -7.91 12.43 -6.82
C ASP A 50 -7.26 13.64 -6.12
N ALA A 51 -7.18 14.78 -6.80
CA ALA A 51 -6.89 16.05 -6.14
C ALA A 51 -8.05 16.47 -5.24
N ALA A 52 -7.77 16.86 -4.00
CA ALA A 52 -8.80 17.36 -3.08
C ALA A 52 -9.37 18.72 -3.52
N HIS A 53 -8.60 19.49 -4.26
CA HIS A 53 -9.00 20.75 -4.88
C HIS A 53 -8.79 20.70 -6.39
N GLY A 54 -9.84 20.98 -7.16
CA GLY A 54 -9.78 20.93 -8.63
C GLY A 54 -10.36 19.63 -9.20
N SER A 55 -9.84 19.19 -10.35
CA SER A 55 -10.33 18.02 -11.09
C SER A 55 -9.19 17.15 -11.64
N ALA A 56 -8.02 17.21 -11.02
CA ALA A 56 -6.88 16.40 -11.45
C ALA A 56 -7.01 14.98 -10.89
N ASP A 57 -6.84 14.00 -11.77
CA ASP A 57 -6.77 12.58 -11.46
C ASP A 57 -5.29 12.23 -11.21
N TYR A 58 -5.02 11.65 -10.04
CA TYR A 58 -3.66 11.24 -9.67
C TYR A 58 -3.42 9.76 -9.93
N GLY A 59 -4.38 9.02 -10.47
CA GLY A 59 -4.27 7.62 -10.83
C GLY A 59 -4.73 6.69 -9.71
N HIS A 60 -4.36 5.41 -9.84
CA HIS A 60 -4.89 4.35 -9.00
C HIS A 60 -3.79 3.39 -8.56
N GLU A 61 -4.07 2.64 -7.50
CA GLU A 61 -3.11 1.69 -6.95
C GLU A 61 -3.76 0.38 -6.50
N TRP A 62 -3.07 -0.71 -6.78
CA TRP A 62 -3.39 -2.05 -6.29
C TRP A 62 -2.38 -2.53 -5.28
N ASP A 63 -2.88 -2.84 -4.09
CA ASP A 63 -2.11 -3.38 -2.99
C ASP A 63 -2.53 -4.81 -2.71
N ALA A 64 -1.56 -5.69 -2.48
CA ALA A 64 -1.81 -7.07 -2.11
C ALA A 64 -0.79 -7.56 -1.08
N SER A 65 -1.26 -8.28 -0.06
CA SER A 65 -0.40 -8.93 0.93
C SER A 65 -0.82 -10.36 1.19
N LEU A 66 0.18 -11.19 1.49
CA LEU A 66 0.01 -12.57 1.90
C LEU A 66 1.00 -12.88 3.03
N SER A 67 0.48 -13.30 4.18
CA SER A 67 1.28 -13.79 5.28
C SER A 67 0.96 -15.24 5.59
N TYR A 68 2.00 -16.04 5.84
CA TYR A 68 1.88 -17.46 6.11
C TYR A 68 2.85 -17.91 7.21
N PRO A 69 2.37 -18.56 8.28
CA PRO A 69 3.22 -19.12 9.32
C PRO A 69 3.89 -20.40 8.79
N LEU A 70 5.21 -20.41 8.90
CA LEU A 70 6.07 -21.52 8.53
C LEU A 70 6.43 -22.37 9.77
N PRO A 71 6.81 -23.64 9.58
CA PRO A 71 7.31 -24.46 10.68
C PRO A 71 8.52 -23.83 11.39
N GLY A 72 8.65 -24.09 12.69
CA GLY A 72 9.80 -23.61 13.48
C GLY A 72 9.67 -22.17 13.98
N GLY A 73 8.45 -21.62 14.10
CA GLY A 73 8.23 -20.28 14.65
C GLY A 73 8.51 -19.15 13.65
N LEU A 74 8.64 -19.48 12.36
CA LEU A 74 8.82 -18.52 11.29
C LEU A 74 7.48 -18.04 10.72
N THR A 75 7.42 -16.82 10.23
CA THR A 75 6.29 -16.28 9.46
C THR A 75 6.82 -15.58 8.23
N ALA A 76 6.37 -16.00 7.05
CA ALA A 76 6.65 -15.30 5.81
C ALA A 76 5.57 -14.25 5.54
N LEU A 77 5.97 -13.14 4.94
CA LEU A 77 5.09 -12.08 4.49
C LEU A 77 5.57 -11.60 3.12
N VAL A 78 4.64 -11.52 2.18
CA VAL A 78 4.84 -10.93 0.87
C VAL A 78 3.88 -9.76 0.73
N LYS A 79 4.36 -8.66 0.17
CA LYS A 79 3.53 -7.52 -0.22
C LYS A 79 3.86 -7.05 -1.63
N LEU A 80 2.86 -6.56 -2.33
CA LEU A 80 2.94 -5.93 -3.64
C LEU A 80 2.14 -4.63 -3.58
N ALA A 81 2.66 -3.59 -4.22
CA ALA A 81 1.96 -2.35 -4.51
C ALA A 81 2.22 -1.98 -5.97
N ASP A 82 1.18 -1.72 -6.75
CA ASP A 82 1.27 -1.32 -8.15
C ASP A 82 0.47 -0.04 -8.36
N TYR A 83 1.17 1.08 -8.51
CA TYR A 83 0.60 2.39 -8.76
C TYR A 83 0.77 2.76 -10.22
N GLN A 84 -0.33 3.16 -10.85
CA GLN A 84 -0.41 3.62 -12.23
C GLN A 84 -0.89 5.06 -12.23
N SER A 85 -0.16 5.93 -12.91
CA SER A 85 -0.40 7.37 -12.91
C SER A 85 -1.23 7.81 -14.11
N ASP A 86 -2.19 8.70 -13.87
CA ASP A 86 -2.95 9.39 -14.92
C ASP A 86 -2.42 10.82 -15.21
N GLY A 87 -1.12 11.04 -14.95
CA GLY A 87 -0.40 12.26 -15.34
C GLY A 87 0.15 13.08 -14.17
N PHE A 88 0.01 12.60 -12.94
CA PHE A 88 0.50 13.27 -11.73
C PHE A 88 1.92 12.85 -11.33
N ALA A 89 2.21 11.56 -11.35
CA ALA A 89 3.52 10.99 -11.01
C ALA A 89 3.98 9.98 -12.07
N THR A 90 5.06 9.24 -11.79
CA THR A 90 5.46 8.08 -12.61
C THR A 90 4.84 6.80 -12.06
N ASP A 91 4.61 5.83 -12.94
CA ASP A 91 4.20 4.49 -12.51
C ASP A 91 5.26 3.89 -11.56
N VAL A 92 4.83 3.10 -10.58
CA VAL A 92 5.74 2.34 -9.72
C VAL A 92 5.11 1.04 -9.28
N THR A 93 5.91 -0.01 -9.36
CA THR A 93 5.63 -1.29 -8.73
C THR A 93 6.63 -1.52 -7.61
N LYS A 94 6.15 -1.85 -6.41
CA LYS A 94 6.97 -2.24 -5.27
C LYS A 94 6.63 -3.64 -4.79
N PHE A 95 7.65 -4.34 -4.34
CA PHE A 95 7.54 -5.69 -3.84
C PHE A 95 8.38 -5.84 -2.57
N TRP A 96 7.79 -6.46 -1.55
CA TRP A 96 8.47 -6.77 -0.29
C TRP A 96 8.35 -8.26 0.04
N LEU A 97 9.46 -8.80 0.52
CA LEU A 97 9.53 -10.13 1.11
C LEU A 97 10.10 -10.00 2.52
N GLN A 98 9.39 -10.53 3.50
CA GLN A 98 9.77 -10.48 4.90
C GLN A 98 9.66 -11.88 5.54
N LEU A 99 10.62 -12.19 6.40
CA LEU A 99 10.60 -13.37 7.27
C LEU A 99 10.73 -12.89 8.72
N GLU A 100 9.73 -13.20 9.53
CA GLU A 100 9.76 -12.98 10.98
C GLU A 100 10.03 -14.30 11.70
N TYR A 101 10.90 -14.28 12.71
CA TYR A 101 11.15 -15.42 13.60
C TYR A 101 10.73 -15.07 15.02
N ARG A 102 9.85 -15.88 15.62
CA ARG A 102 9.44 -15.75 17.01
C ARG A 102 9.94 -16.94 17.81
N ARG A 103 10.81 -16.67 18.79
CA ARG A 103 11.41 -17.65 19.71
C ARG A 103 10.59 -17.76 20.99
#